data_AF-A0A1I5NYE9-F1
#
_entry.id   AF-A0A1I5NYE9-F1
#
_cell.length_a   1.000
_cell.length_b   1.000
_cell.length_c   1.000
_cell.angle_alpha   90.00
_cell.angle_beta   90.00
_cell.angle_gamma   90.00
#
_symmetry.space_group_name_H-M   'P 1'
#
loop_
_entity.id
_entity.type
_entity.pdbx_description
1 polymer ?
#
loop_
_entity_poly.entity_id
_entity_poly.type
_entity_poly.pdbx_seq_one_letter_code
_entity_poly.pdbx_strand_id
1 'polypeptide(L)'
;MKEPSMSKQNKDLKGGLFTTIIRTLFMILLSIFLYFGYVSFNGPVKTLLSNSFVFIIVTGLVIGLILFLITKITKLLETKRFGFLVMSLVNIALIFFFIYQLFTPYFYSSEMLEQTGAEAIRTYYQLSDDTLSETKREELVTSAVSDSLATSMLITEHYPTAKLKEIDIQTLERNFYLFDLTVSIETEENSSTKNELYQFVFTSERGQFKINSIMTLDNN
;
A
#
# COMPACT_ATOMS: atom_id res chain seq x y z
N MET A 1 56.99 -28.96 19.38
CA MET A 1 56.05 -27.82 19.51
C MET A 1 55.03 -27.93 18.39
N LYS A 2 53.76 -28.22 18.70
CA LYS A 2 52.64 -28.17 17.74
C LYS A 2 51.91 -26.85 17.97
N GLU A 3 51.92 -25.96 16.98
CA GLU A 3 51.07 -24.77 17.01
C GLU A 3 49.60 -25.21 17.05
N PRO A 4 48.79 -24.69 17.98
CA PRO A 4 47.38 -25.04 18.06
C PRO A 4 46.61 -24.40 16.91
N SER A 5 45.74 -25.21 16.32
CA SER A 5 44.88 -24.97 15.16
C SER A 5 43.80 -23.89 15.39
N MET A 6 44.17 -22.64 15.69
CA MET A 6 43.22 -21.54 15.86
C MET A 6 42.45 -21.16 14.57
N SER A 7 42.94 -21.59 13.40
CA SER A 7 42.32 -21.27 12.10
C SER A 7 41.00 -22.00 11.83
N LYS A 8 40.80 -23.21 12.39
CA LYS A 8 39.59 -24.03 12.11
C LYS A 8 38.36 -23.56 12.89
N GLN A 9 38.53 -23.21 14.17
CA GLN A 9 37.44 -22.82 15.06
C GLN A 9 36.76 -21.51 14.62
N ASN A 10 37.53 -20.59 14.03
CA ASN A 10 37.03 -19.30 13.56
C ASN A 10 36.23 -19.38 12.24
N LYS A 11 36.43 -20.43 11.44
CA LYS A 11 35.66 -20.69 10.20
C LYS A 11 34.27 -21.28 10.50
N ASP A 12 34.18 -22.20 11.45
CA ASP A 12 32.91 -22.83 11.82
C ASP A 12 31.96 -21.86 12.53
N LEU A 13 32.50 -20.96 13.37
CA LEU A 13 31.73 -19.88 14.00
C LEU A 13 31.12 -18.90 12.97
N LYS A 14 31.88 -18.53 11.93
CA LYS A 14 31.39 -17.62 10.87
C LYS A 14 30.34 -18.28 9.98
N GLY A 15 30.49 -19.56 9.66
CA GLY A 15 29.51 -20.31 8.87
C GLY A 15 28.17 -20.52 9.60
N GLY A 16 28.24 -20.78 10.92
CA GLY A 16 27.05 -20.90 11.76
C GLY A 16 26.27 -19.59 11.90
N LEU A 17 26.97 -18.49 12.20
CA LEU A 17 26.36 -17.17 12.38
C LEU A 17 25.63 -16.68 11.13
N PHE A 18 26.26 -16.81 9.95
CA PHE A 18 25.64 -16.38 8.69
C PHE A 18 24.36 -17.14 8.38
N THR A 19 24.37 -18.45 8.60
CA THR A 19 23.18 -19.31 8.41
C THR A 19 22.04 -18.91 9.34
N THR A 20 22.35 -18.62 10.61
CA THR A 20 21.37 -18.13 11.58
C THR A 20 20.77 -16.79 11.17
N ILE A 21 21.59 -15.83 10.70
CA ILE A 21 21.12 -14.51 10.25
C ILE A 21 20.14 -14.65 9.09
N ILE A 22 20.50 -15.40 8.04
CA ILE A 22 19.66 -15.60 6.85
C ILE A 22 18.31 -16.23 7.22
N ARG A 23 18.33 -17.24 8.11
CA ARG A 23 17.13 -17.89 8.61
C ARG A 23 16.24 -16.92 9.39
N THR A 24 16.81 -16.14 10.30
CA THR A 24 16.07 -15.14 11.08
C THR A 24 15.45 -14.09 10.17
N LEU A 25 16.22 -13.57 9.21
CA LEU A 25 15.72 -12.61 8.22
C LEU A 25 14.57 -13.19 7.39
N PHE A 26 14.69 -14.45 6.97
CA PHE A 26 13.61 -15.16 6.26
C PHE A 26 12.33 -15.26 7.06
N MET A 27 12.42 -15.66 8.33
CA MET A 27 11.24 -15.73 9.19
C MET A 27 10.60 -14.37 9.39
N ILE A 28 11.39 -13.31 9.60
CA ILE A 28 10.88 -11.94 9.80
C ILE A 28 10.22 -11.42 8.51
N LEU A 29 10.95 -11.41 7.39
CA LEU A 29 10.45 -10.88 6.13
C LEU A 29 9.21 -11.63 5.64
N LEU A 30 9.22 -12.96 5.73
CA LEU A 30 8.06 -13.76 5.34
C LEU A 30 6.87 -13.53 6.27
N SER A 31 7.09 -13.29 7.57
CA SER A 31 6.03 -12.93 8.52
C SER A 31 5.38 -11.61 8.13
N ILE A 32 6.20 -10.58 7.89
CA ILE A 32 5.72 -9.25 7.48
C ILE A 32 4.98 -9.36 6.14
N PHE A 33 5.51 -10.13 5.19
CA PHE A 33 4.90 -10.30 3.87
C PHE A 33 3.54 -11.00 3.93
N LEU A 34 3.43 -12.11 4.68
CA LEU A 34 2.16 -12.81 4.84
C LEU A 34 1.13 -11.97 5.61
N TYR A 35 1.57 -11.22 6.61
CA TYR A 35 0.70 -10.29 7.34
C TYR A 35 0.25 -9.12 6.43
N PHE A 36 1.17 -8.56 5.65
CA PHE A 36 0.85 -7.56 4.63
C PHE A 36 -0.21 -8.09 3.66
N GLY A 37 -0.03 -9.30 3.11
CA GLY A 37 -1.03 -9.95 2.27
C GLY A 37 -2.39 -10.08 2.97
N TYR A 38 -2.42 -10.52 4.24
CA TYR A 38 -3.64 -10.58 5.03
C TYR A 38 -4.35 -9.23 5.12
N VAL A 39 -3.62 -8.15 5.40
CA VAL A 39 -4.17 -6.78 5.49
C VAL A 39 -4.66 -6.30 4.12
N SER A 40 -3.89 -6.52 3.05
CA SER A 40 -4.25 -6.06 1.69
C SER A 40 -5.47 -6.77 1.11
N PHE A 41 -5.66 -8.07 1.39
CA PHE A 41 -6.82 -8.82 0.91
C PHE A 41 -8.08 -8.58 1.73
N ASN A 42 -7.94 -8.29 3.03
CA ASN A 42 -9.07 -8.08 3.91
C ASN A 42 -9.42 -6.59 4.07
N GLY A 43 -9.53 -5.86 2.96
CA GLY A 43 -10.16 -4.53 2.94
C GLY A 43 -11.45 -4.41 3.80
N PRO A 44 -12.30 -5.46 3.90
CA PRO A 44 -13.45 -5.48 4.82
C PRO A 44 -13.18 -6.03 6.23
N VAL A 45 -11.96 -5.87 6.79
CA VAL A 45 -11.74 -5.96 8.26
C VAL A 45 -12.66 -4.98 9.02
N LYS A 46 -13.25 -3.98 8.34
CA LYS A 46 -14.27 -3.07 8.89
C LYS A 46 -15.53 -3.76 9.45
N THR A 47 -16.00 -4.88 8.88
CA THR A 47 -17.14 -5.63 9.45
C THR A 47 -16.76 -6.29 10.78
N LEU A 48 -15.48 -6.63 10.95
CA LEU A 48 -14.92 -7.15 12.21
C LEU A 48 -14.58 -6.04 13.21
N LEU A 49 -14.19 -4.84 12.76
CA LEU A 49 -13.87 -3.68 13.61
C LEU A 49 -15.09 -3.15 14.39
N SER A 50 -16.31 -3.34 13.89
CA SER A 50 -17.54 -3.06 14.65
C SER A 50 -17.58 -3.80 15.99
N ASN A 51 -16.89 -4.95 16.08
CA ASN A 51 -16.67 -5.67 17.33
C ASN A 51 -15.17 -5.87 17.59
N SER A 52 -14.56 -4.89 18.27
CA SER A 52 -13.12 -4.88 18.57
C SER A 52 -12.62 -6.18 19.23
N PHE A 53 -13.46 -6.88 20.00
CA PHE A 53 -13.11 -8.16 20.60
C PHE A 53 -12.95 -9.27 19.57
N VAL A 54 -13.88 -9.40 18.62
CA VAL A 54 -13.80 -10.38 17.54
C VAL A 54 -12.59 -10.07 16.64
N PHE A 55 -12.35 -8.80 16.35
CA PHE A 55 -11.17 -8.37 15.59
C PHE A 55 -9.85 -8.81 16.24
N ILE A 56 -9.69 -8.62 17.56
CA ILE A 56 -8.48 -9.03 18.29
C ILE A 56 -8.28 -10.55 18.22
N ILE A 57 -9.35 -11.33 18.44
CA ILE A 57 -9.29 -12.80 18.38
C ILE A 57 -8.87 -13.27 16.99
N VAL A 58 -9.54 -12.76 15.94
CA VAL A 58 -9.24 -13.13 14.55
C VAL A 58 -7.80 -12.75 14.19
N THR A 59 -7.36 -11.55 14.54
CA THR A 59 -5.99 -11.10 14.30
C THR A 59 -4.97 -11.99 15.02
N GLY A 60 -5.23 -12.35 16.28
CA GLY A 60 -4.37 -13.26 17.05
C GLY A 60 -4.28 -14.65 16.42
N LEU A 61 -5.40 -15.21 15.95
CA LEU A 61 -5.44 -16.49 15.24
C LEU A 61 -4.65 -16.44 13.93
N VAL A 62 -4.78 -15.35 13.17
CA VAL A 62 -4.04 -15.14 11.92
C VAL A 62 -2.53 -15.06 12.18
N ILE A 63 -2.11 -14.30 13.18
CA ILE A 63 -0.69 -14.22 13.58
C ILE A 63 -0.18 -15.62 13.99
N GLY A 64 -0.93 -16.35 14.80
CA GLY A 64 -0.59 -17.72 15.20
C GLY A 64 -0.45 -18.66 13.99
N LEU A 65 -1.37 -18.58 13.03
CA LEU A 65 -1.33 -19.35 11.79
C LEU A 65 -0.11 -19.01 10.94
N ILE A 66 0.21 -17.71 10.77
CA ILE A 66 1.39 -17.24 10.03
C ILE A 66 2.67 -17.81 10.67
N LEU A 67 2.82 -17.68 11.99
CA LEU A 67 3.99 -18.18 12.70
C LEU A 67 4.12 -19.71 12.58
N PHE A 68 3.00 -20.44 12.66
CA PHE A 68 2.96 -21.88 12.45
C PHE A 68 3.42 -22.26 11.03
N LEU A 69 2.88 -21.61 10.00
CA LEU A 69 3.23 -21.85 8.60
C LEU A 69 4.71 -21.58 8.35
N ILE A 70 5.23 -20.44 8.82
CA ILE A 70 6.64 -20.07 8.65
C ILE A 70 7.57 -21.07 9.32
N THR A 71 7.23 -21.53 10.53
CA THR A 71 8.00 -22.55 11.24
C THR A 71 8.03 -23.86 10.44
N LYS A 72 6.89 -24.26 9.84
CA LYS A 72 6.81 -25.46 9.00
C LYS A 72 7.62 -25.31 7.71
N ILE A 73 7.49 -24.20 7.01
CA ILE A 73 8.22 -23.90 5.77
C ILE A 73 9.73 -23.87 6.04
N THR A 74 10.16 -23.20 7.12
CA THR A 74 11.57 -23.11 7.49
C THR A 74 12.15 -24.49 7.77
N LYS A 75 11.47 -25.31 8.60
CA LYS A 75 11.90 -26.69 8.88
C LYS A 75 11.95 -27.54 7.60
N LEU A 76 10.97 -27.39 6.71
CA LEU A 76 10.95 -28.10 5.43
C LEU A 76 12.16 -27.74 4.58
N LEU A 77 12.47 -26.44 4.44
CA LEU A 77 13.60 -25.96 3.67
C LEU A 77 14.95 -26.42 4.26
N GLU A 78 15.10 -26.47 5.59
CA GLU A 78 16.31 -26.95 6.26
C GLU A 78 16.67 -28.40 5.89
N THR A 79 15.69 -29.24 5.59
CA THR A 79 15.93 -30.63 5.18
C THR A 79 16.38 -30.77 3.73
N LYS A 80 16.27 -29.70 2.92
CA LYS A 80 16.57 -29.74 1.49
C LYS A 80 17.99 -29.29 1.22
N ARG A 81 18.67 -29.98 0.28
CA ARG A 81 20.05 -29.68 -0.15
C ARG A 81 20.28 -28.21 -0.53
N PHE A 82 19.28 -27.56 -1.12
CA PHE A 82 19.35 -26.16 -1.56
C PHE A 82 18.51 -25.21 -0.70
N GLY A 83 18.06 -25.63 0.49
CA GLY A 83 17.19 -24.84 1.35
C GLY A 83 17.74 -23.46 1.68
N PHE A 84 19.05 -23.39 1.98
CA PHE A 84 19.75 -22.14 2.25
C PHE A 84 19.72 -21.15 1.06
N LEU A 85 19.95 -21.64 -0.16
CA LEU A 85 19.88 -20.80 -1.37
C LEU A 85 18.47 -20.31 -1.62
N VAL A 86 17.46 -21.17 -1.43
CA VAL A 86 16.05 -20.80 -1.56
C VAL A 86 15.68 -19.70 -0.56
N MET A 87 16.02 -19.85 0.72
CA MET A 87 15.77 -18.80 1.72
C MET A 87 16.43 -17.47 1.34
N SER A 88 17.67 -17.52 0.85
CA SER A 88 18.40 -16.32 0.42
C SER A 88 17.73 -15.62 -0.75
N LEU A 89 17.30 -16.37 -1.78
CA LEU A 89 16.58 -15.83 -2.93
C LEU A 89 15.24 -15.24 -2.54
N VAL A 90 14.49 -15.91 -1.66
CA VAL A 90 13.21 -15.40 -1.14
C VAL A 90 13.45 -14.11 -0.34
N ASN A 91 14.47 -14.04 0.51
CA ASN A 91 14.80 -12.79 1.23
C ASN A 91 15.05 -11.63 0.26
N ILE A 92 15.85 -11.85 -0.78
CA ILE A 92 16.13 -10.84 -1.79
C ILE A 92 14.83 -10.41 -2.50
N ALA A 93 14.00 -11.36 -2.92
CA ALA A 93 12.71 -11.08 -3.55
C ALA A 93 11.77 -10.28 -2.63
N LEU A 94 11.70 -10.63 -1.35
CA LEU A 94 10.89 -9.92 -0.35
C LEU A 94 11.41 -8.50 -0.09
N ILE A 95 12.73 -8.31 -0.02
CA ILE A 95 13.34 -6.98 0.10
C ILE A 95 12.97 -6.12 -1.11
N PHE A 96 13.14 -6.65 -2.33
CA PHE A 96 12.74 -5.93 -3.54
C PHE A 96 11.24 -5.64 -3.58
N PHE A 97 10.41 -6.58 -3.12
CA PHE A 97 8.98 -6.35 -2.98
C PHE A 97 8.70 -5.14 -2.07
N PHE A 98 9.28 -5.08 -0.86
CA PHE A 98 9.05 -3.97 0.05
C PHE A 98 9.65 -2.65 -0.45
N ILE A 99 10.81 -2.67 -1.10
CA ILE A 99 11.37 -1.48 -1.76
C ILE A 99 10.40 -1.00 -2.84
N TYR A 100 9.87 -1.89 -3.67
CA TYR A 100 8.89 -1.51 -4.68
C TYR A 100 7.67 -0.88 -4.03
N GLN A 101 7.06 -1.53 -3.02
CA GLN A 101 5.90 -0.98 -2.32
C GLN A 101 6.19 0.42 -1.73
N LEU A 102 7.32 0.60 -1.05
CA LEU A 102 7.71 1.86 -0.38
C LEU A 102 8.12 2.98 -1.33
N PHE A 103 8.49 2.67 -2.58
CA PHE A 103 8.95 3.65 -3.56
C PHE A 103 8.13 3.58 -4.85
N THR A 104 6.92 3.03 -4.80
CA THR A 104 6.05 2.82 -5.98
C THR A 104 5.98 4.05 -6.87
N PRO A 105 5.74 5.28 -6.36
CA PRO A 105 5.67 6.50 -7.19
C PRO A 105 6.96 6.83 -7.95
N TYR A 106 8.12 6.40 -7.46
CA TYR A 106 9.42 6.66 -8.09
C TYR A 106 9.69 5.75 -9.29
N PHE A 107 8.91 4.67 -9.47
CA PHE A 107 9.00 3.80 -10.65
C PHE A 107 8.17 4.32 -11.83
N TYR A 108 7.41 5.40 -11.67
CA TYR A 108 6.56 5.98 -12.70
C TYR A 108 7.03 7.38 -13.10
N SER A 109 6.93 7.71 -14.39
CA SER A 109 7.25 9.05 -14.91
C SER A 109 6.29 10.09 -14.34
N SER A 110 6.73 11.36 -14.28
CA SER A 110 5.84 12.44 -13.79
C SER A 110 4.59 12.55 -14.66
N GLU A 111 4.74 12.50 -15.99
CA GLU A 111 3.62 12.51 -16.93
C GLU A 111 2.59 11.40 -16.65
N MET A 112 3.03 10.18 -16.36
CA MET A 112 2.11 9.08 -16.06
C MET A 112 1.38 9.28 -14.72
N LEU A 113 2.08 9.81 -13.71
CA LEU A 113 1.47 10.11 -12.41
C LEU A 113 0.47 11.26 -12.51
N GLU A 114 0.83 12.33 -13.23
CA GLU A 114 -0.04 13.47 -13.53
C GLU A 114 -1.30 13.04 -14.27
N GLN A 115 -1.15 12.22 -15.32
CA GLN A 115 -2.28 11.70 -16.07
C GLN A 115 -3.18 10.81 -15.21
N THR A 116 -2.58 9.89 -14.44
CA THR A 116 -3.35 8.98 -13.56
C THR A 116 -4.06 9.75 -12.45
N GLY A 117 -3.38 10.74 -11.87
CA GLY A 117 -3.94 11.60 -10.83
C GLY A 117 -5.10 12.46 -11.35
N ALA A 118 -4.92 13.11 -12.50
CA ALA A 118 -5.98 13.88 -13.15
C ALA A 118 -7.18 13.00 -13.51
N GLU A 119 -6.97 11.77 -13.97
CA GLU A 119 -8.06 10.85 -14.28
C GLU A 119 -8.84 10.44 -13.03
N ALA A 120 -8.15 10.10 -11.94
CA ALA A 120 -8.80 9.81 -10.67
C ALA A 120 -9.58 11.02 -10.11
N ILE A 121 -9.06 12.24 -10.28
CA ILE A 121 -9.79 13.47 -9.93
C ILE A 121 -11.04 13.63 -10.80
N ARG A 122 -10.96 13.41 -12.11
CA ARG A 122 -12.14 13.43 -12.99
C ARG A 122 -13.18 12.40 -12.55
N THR A 123 -12.76 11.17 -12.28
CA THR A 123 -13.66 10.12 -11.76
C THR A 123 -14.29 10.52 -10.43
N TYR A 124 -13.54 11.16 -9.52
CA TYR A 124 -14.07 11.70 -8.27
C TYR A 124 -15.16 12.75 -8.50
N TYR A 125 -14.96 13.72 -9.40
CA TYR A 125 -15.98 14.73 -9.70
C TYR A 125 -17.19 14.22 -10.48
N GLN A 126 -17.11 13.06 -11.14
CA GLN A 126 -18.30 12.41 -11.70
C GLN A 126 -19.33 12.04 -10.63
N LEU A 127 -18.91 11.90 -9.37
CA LEU A 127 -19.81 11.62 -8.24
C LEU A 127 -20.81 12.76 -7.94
N SER A 128 -20.59 13.95 -8.51
CA SER A 128 -21.52 15.07 -8.42
C SER A 128 -22.78 14.89 -9.27
N ASP A 129 -22.85 13.84 -10.10
CA ASP A 129 -24.02 13.55 -10.91
C ASP A 129 -25.09 12.82 -10.08
N ASP A 130 -26.19 13.52 -9.78
CA ASP A 130 -27.32 13.00 -9.02
C ASP A 130 -28.09 11.90 -9.78
N THR A 131 -27.84 11.73 -11.08
CA THR A 131 -28.50 10.70 -11.90
C THR A 131 -27.81 9.33 -11.84
N LEU A 132 -26.67 9.22 -11.15
CA LEU A 132 -25.95 7.96 -10.99
C LEU A 132 -26.75 6.95 -10.15
N SER A 133 -26.84 5.71 -10.64
CA SER A 133 -27.32 4.59 -9.81
C SER A 133 -26.36 4.33 -8.65
N GLU A 134 -26.88 3.78 -7.55
CA GLU A 134 -26.06 3.39 -6.38
C GLU A 134 -24.89 2.49 -6.78
N THR A 135 -25.14 1.50 -7.64
CA THR A 135 -24.12 0.58 -8.16
C THR A 135 -23.02 1.30 -8.92
N LYS A 136 -23.37 2.32 -9.72
CA LYS A 136 -22.38 3.08 -10.49
C LYS A 136 -21.61 4.03 -9.59
N ARG A 137 -22.28 4.60 -8.60
CA ARG A 137 -21.66 5.44 -7.56
C ARG A 137 -20.63 4.65 -6.77
N GLU A 138 -20.94 3.43 -6.33
CA GLU A 138 -20.00 2.55 -5.64
C GLU A 138 -18.78 2.21 -6.52
N GLU A 139 -18.99 1.90 -7.80
CA GLU A 139 -17.91 1.63 -8.76
C GLU A 139 -16.98 2.86 -8.94
N LEU A 140 -17.54 4.06 -9.07
CA LEU A 140 -16.79 5.30 -9.24
C LEU A 140 -16.02 5.68 -7.97
N VAL A 141 -16.65 5.57 -6.80
CA VAL A 141 -15.99 5.81 -5.51
C VAL A 141 -14.82 4.84 -5.33
N THR A 142 -15.06 3.54 -5.48
CA THR A 142 -14.03 2.52 -5.24
C THR A 142 -12.88 2.54 -6.25
N SER A 143 -13.08 3.13 -7.44
CA SER A 143 -12.02 3.32 -8.44
C SER A 143 -11.24 4.63 -8.24
N ALA A 144 -11.90 5.72 -7.85
CA ALA A 144 -11.26 7.03 -7.71
C ALA A 144 -10.50 7.20 -6.39
N VAL A 145 -11.04 6.71 -5.28
CA VAL A 145 -10.52 6.96 -3.93
C VAL A 145 -10.08 5.67 -3.23
N SER A 146 -9.17 5.79 -2.27
CA SER A 146 -8.67 4.67 -1.46
C SER A 146 -9.81 3.87 -0.84
N ASP A 147 -9.65 2.57 -0.63
CA ASP A 147 -10.69 1.73 -0.02
C ASP A 147 -11.18 2.31 1.34
N SER A 148 -10.27 2.96 2.07
CA SER A 148 -10.56 3.61 3.35
C SER A 148 -11.49 4.82 3.20
N LEU A 149 -11.18 5.71 2.25
CA LEU A 149 -11.94 6.92 1.94
C LEU A 149 -13.26 6.58 1.24
N ALA A 150 -13.24 5.59 0.34
CA ALA A 150 -14.41 5.08 -0.37
C ALA A 150 -15.51 4.67 0.60
N THR A 151 -15.15 3.87 1.60
CA THR A 151 -16.10 3.44 2.63
C THR A 151 -16.67 4.64 3.38
N SER A 152 -15.85 5.63 3.72
CA SER A 152 -16.29 6.82 4.46
C SER A 152 -17.29 7.61 3.63
N MET A 153 -17.00 7.83 2.34
CA MET A 153 -17.88 8.53 1.42
C MET A 153 -19.20 7.79 1.21
N LEU A 154 -19.17 6.46 1.08
CA LEU A 154 -20.40 5.66 0.94
C LEU A 154 -21.29 5.70 2.19
N ILE A 155 -20.71 5.77 3.39
CA ILE A 155 -21.47 5.85 4.65
C ILE A 155 -22.01 7.26 4.91
N THR A 156 -21.21 8.28 4.61
CA THR A 156 -21.55 9.69 4.90
C THR A 156 -22.27 10.39 3.76
N GLU A 157 -22.31 9.76 2.58
CA GLU A 157 -22.81 10.33 1.33
C GLU A 157 -22.18 11.69 0.98
N HIS A 158 -20.94 11.91 1.41
CA HIS A 158 -20.22 13.15 1.17
C HIS A 158 -19.48 13.10 -0.18
N TYR A 159 -20.15 13.60 -1.21
CA TYR A 159 -19.67 13.68 -2.59
C TYR A 159 -19.44 15.14 -3.01
N PRO A 160 -18.59 15.41 -4.02
CA PRO A 160 -18.49 16.74 -4.60
C PRO A 160 -19.85 17.17 -5.16
N THR A 161 -20.24 18.42 -4.95
CA THR A 161 -21.52 18.98 -5.42
C THR A 161 -21.38 19.77 -6.73
N ALA A 162 -20.18 20.23 -7.04
CA ALA A 162 -19.91 21.07 -8.20
C ALA A 162 -19.40 20.24 -9.39
N LYS A 163 -19.76 20.66 -10.61
CA LYS A 163 -19.31 19.98 -11.84
C LYS A 163 -17.92 20.44 -12.22
N LEU A 164 -17.03 19.48 -12.48
CA LEU A 164 -15.69 19.77 -12.97
C LEU A 164 -15.71 20.37 -14.39
N LYS A 165 -14.99 21.46 -14.60
CA LYS A 165 -14.75 22.07 -15.92
C LYS A 165 -13.32 21.80 -16.40
N GLU A 166 -12.34 22.15 -15.57
CA GLU A 166 -10.93 22.08 -15.93
C GLU A 166 -10.08 21.66 -14.73
N ILE A 167 -8.98 20.97 -15.02
CA ILE A 167 -7.93 20.62 -14.06
C ILE A 167 -6.64 21.15 -14.65
N ASP A 168 -5.99 22.08 -13.95
CA ASP A 168 -4.65 22.56 -14.28
C ASP A 168 -3.64 22.09 -13.22
N ILE A 169 -2.66 21.29 -13.63
CA ILE A 169 -1.69 20.69 -12.71
C ILE A 169 -0.57 21.69 -12.45
N GLN A 170 -0.42 22.10 -11.20
CA GLN A 170 0.59 23.06 -10.78
C GLN A 170 1.90 22.37 -10.40
N THR A 171 1.83 21.36 -9.52
CA THR A 171 3.00 20.66 -9.00
C THR A 171 2.72 19.19 -8.74
N LEU A 172 3.78 18.39 -8.85
CA LEU A 172 3.82 16.99 -8.46
C LEU A 172 4.98 16.76 -7.50
N GLU A 173 4.69 16.19 -6.34
CA GLU A 173 5.69 15.82 -5.32
C GLU A 173 5.62 14.33 -5.00
N ARG A 174 6.78 13.66 -4.85
CA ARG A 174 6.84 12.23 -4.53
C ARG A 174 7.32 12.05 -3.10
N ASN A 175 6.58 11.29 -2.31
CA ASN A 175 6.86 11.09 -0.89
C ASN A 175 6.79 9.61 -0.55
N PHE A 176 7.94 8.92 -0.52
CA PHE A 176 8.04 7.48 -0.25
C PHE A 176 6.96 6.67 -1.00
N TYR A 177 5.89 6.26 -0.30
CA TYR A 177 4.81 5.39 -0.78
C TYR A 177 3.60 6.13 -1.37
N LEU A 178 3.62 7.47 -1.37
CA LEU A 178 2.55 8.34 -1.88
C LEU A 178 3.12 9.41 -2.81
N PHE A 179 2.26 10.05 -3.58
CA PHE A 179 2.60 11.29 -4.29
C PHE A 179 1.47 12.30 -4.15
N ASP A 180 1.84 13.57 -4.20
CA ASP A 180 0.93 14.69 -4.05
C ASP A 180 0.82 15.43 -5.37
N LEU A 181 -0.40 15.78 -5.75
CA LEU A 181 -0.71 16.58 -6.93
C LEU A 181 -1.41 17.86 -6.46
N THR A 182 -0.78 19.01 -6.68
CA THR A 182 -1.43 20.29 -6.49
C THR A 182 -2.05 20.73 -7.82
N VAL A 183 -3.35 21.01 -7.80
CA VAL A 183 -4.13 21.33 -9.00
C VAL A 183 -5.01 22.55 -8.76
N SER A 184 -5.12 23.40 -9.78
CA SER A 184 -6.17 24.40 -9.86
C SER A 184 -7.39 23.74 -10.49
N ILE A 185 -8.51 23.74 -9.80
CA ILE A 185 -9.75 23.13 -10.27
C ILE A 185 -10.77 24.22 -10.56
N GLU A 186 -11.20 24.27 -11.81
CA GLU A 186 -12.36 25.05 -12.20
C GLU A 186 -13.62 24.20 -12.04
N THR A 187 -14.56 24.65 -11.22
CA THR A 187 -15.87 24.02 -11.02
C THR A 187 -17.02 24.95 -11.32
N GLU A 188 -18.15 24.39 -11.75
CA GLU A 188 -19.41 25.10 -11.96
C GLU A 188 -20.44 24.69 -10.90
N GLU A 189 -20.92 25.68 -10.15
CA GLU A 189 -21.97 25.54 -9.15
C GLU A 189 -22.99 26.68 -9.31
N ASN A 190 -24.26 26.37 -9.54
CA ASN A 190 -25.35 27.35 -9.71
C ASN A 190 -25.05 28.45 -10.76
N SER A 191 -24.48 28.07 -11.91
CA SER A 191 -24.06 28.98 -13.00
C SER A 191 -22.95 29.96 -12.63
N SER A 192 -22.26 29.73 -11.51
CA SER A 192 -21.05 30.43 -11.13
C SER A 192 -19.84 29.52 -11.29
N THR A 193 -18.78 30.05 -11.89
CA THR A 193 -17.48 29.38 -11.98
C THR A 193 -16.64 29.75 -10.77
N LYS A 194 -16.10 28.74 -10.08
CA LYS A 194 -15.12 28.91 -9.00
C LYS A 194 -13.83 28.24 -9.42
N ASN A 195 -12.71 28.91 -9.19
CA ASN A 195 -11.39 28.33 -9.34
C ASN A 195 -10.74 28.24 -7.96
N GLU A 196 -10.41 27.03 -7.54
CA GLU A 196 -9.87 26.73 -6.23
C GLU A 196 -8.63 25.84 -6.35
N LEU A 197 -7.66 26.06 -5.48
CA LEU A 197 -6.43 25.28 -5.45
C LEU A 197 -6.59 24.13 -4.47
N TYR A 198 -6.27 22.92 -4.92
CA TYR A 198 -6.39 21.70 -4.14
C TYR A 198 -5.09 20.91 -4.16
N GLN A 199 -4.77 20.27 -3.04
CA GLN A 199 -3.76 19.23 -2.94
C GLN A 199 -4.44 17.87 -2.79
N PHE A 200 -4.18 16.98 -3.75
CA PHE A 200 -4.62 15.59 -3.72
C PHE A 200 -3.45 14.69 -3.35
N VAL A 201 -3.64 13.84 -2.35
CA VAL A 201 -2.66 12.82 -1.93
C VAL A 201 -3.06 11.49 -2.54
N PHE A 202 -2.15 10.84 -3.27
CA PHE A 202 -2.39 9.56 -3.94
C PHE A 202 -1.58 8.43 -3.33
N THR A 203 -2.22 7.29 -3.13
CA THR A 203 -1.56 6.04 -2.68
C THR A 203 -1.74 4.94 -3.71
N SER A 204 -0.77 4.02 -3.80
CA SER A 204 -0.92 2.83 -4.65
C SER A 204 -1.72 1.74 -3.94
N GLU A 205 -2.87 1.38 -4.48
CA GLU A 205 -3.70 0.28 -4.03
C GLU A 205 -3.99 -0.67 -5.18
N ARG A 206 -3.62 -1.94 -5.01
CA ARG A 206 -3.82 -3.00 -6.03
C ARG A 206 -3.27 -2.63 -7.42
N GLY A 207 -2.18 -1.86 -7.47
CA GLY A 207 -1.52 -1.44 -8.71
C GLY A 207 -2.14 -0.21 -9.37
N GLN A 208 -3.09 0.46 -8.73
CA GLN A 208 -3.67 1.72 -9.19
C GLN A 208 -3.39 2.83 -8.17
N PHE A 209 -3.18 4.06 -8.65
CA PHE A 209 -3.08 5.20 -7.76
C PHE A 209 -4.48 5.76 -7.49
N LYS A 210 -4.85 5.82 -6.22
CA LYS A 210 -6.16 6.32 -5.78
C LYS A 210 -6.01 7.49 -4.82
N ILE A 211 -7.00 8.37 -4.82
CA ILE A 211 -7.05 9.53 -3.93
C ILE A 211 -7.21 9.05 -2.48
N ASN A 212 -6.24 9.37 -1.64
CA ASN A 212 -6.22 9.05 -0.22
C ASN A 212 -6.68 10.24 0.63
N SER A 213 -6.42 11.47 0.19
CA SER A 213 -6.80 12.70 0.88
C SER A 213 -6.95 13.86 -0.10
N ILE A 214 -7.76 14.83 0.27
CA ILE A 214 -8.05 16.05 -0.49
C ILE A 214 -7.97 17.21 0.50
N MET A 215 -7.18 18.24 0.18
CA MET A 215 -7.05 19.46 1.00
C MET A 215 -7.21 20.69 0.11
N THR A 216 -8.04 21.64 0.52
CA THR A 216 -8.11 22.96 -0.12
C THR A 216 -6.94 23.80 0.36
N LEU A 217 -6.27 24.49 -0.57
CA LEU A 217 -5.18 25.41 -0.26
C LEU A 217 -5.71 26.84 -0.32
N ASP A 218 -5.50 27.61 0.75
CA ASP A 218 -5.85 29.02 0.76
C ASP A 218 -4.94 29.81 -0.19
N ASN A 219 -5.54 30.57 -1.11
CA ASN A 219 -4.84 31.54 -1.94
C ASN A 219 -4.46 32.76 -1.08
N ASN A 220 -3.37 32.69 -0.34
CA ASN A 220 -2.75 33.85 0.32
C ASN A 220 -1.82 34.62 -0.63
#